data_AF-A0A3M0ZUI6-F1
#
_entry.id   AF-A0A3M0ZUI6-F1
#
_cell.length_a   1.000
_cell.length_b   1.000
_cell.length_c   1.000
_cell.angle_alpha   90.00
_cell.angle_beta   90.00
_cell.angle_gamma   90.00
#
_symmetry.space_group_name_H-M   'P 1'
#
loop_
_entity.id
_entity.type
_entity.pdbx_description
1 polymer ?
#
loop_
_entity_poly.entity_id
_entity_poly.type
_entity_poly.pdbx_seq_one_letter_code
_entity_poly.pdbx_strand_id
1 'polypeptide(L)' 'MHTKVNAQRARIAALIINALLVVGVSSFISFWKLGDFSITFFDEGQELQPVQEVHHGGSFLVPTLKGKPYFKKPPLR' A
#
# COMPACT_ATOMS: atom_id res chain seq x y z
N MET A 1 42.72 18.30 -13.36
CA MET A 1 41.34 18.12 -13.88
C MET A 1 40.72 16.77 -13.45
N HIS A 2 41.46 15.65 -13.50
CA HIS A 2 40.98 14.31 -13.11
C HIS A 2 40.50 14.14 -11.66
N THR A 3 41.08 14.83 -10.68
CA THR A 3 40.73 14.70 -9.26
C THR A 3 39.33 15.23 -8.92
N LYS A 4 38.88 16.30 -9.59
CA LYS A 4 37.54 16.87 -9.38
C LYS A 4 36.43 15.95 -9.89
N VAL A 5 36.68 15.23 -10.99
CA VAL A 5 35.73 14.28 -11.59
C VAL A 5 35.48 13.08 -10.67
N ASN A 6 36.53 12.55 -10.03
CA ASN A 6 36.41 11.43 -9.09
C ASN A 6 35.63 11.82 -7.83
N ALA A 7 35.88 13.02 -7.28
CA ALA A 7 35.15 13.53 -6.13
C ALA A 7 33.66 13.76 -6.43
N GLN A 8 33.33 14.23 -7.65
CA GLN A 8 31.94 14.41 -8.07
C GLN A 8 31.20 13.08 -8.22
N ARG A 9 31.84 12.05 -8.80
CA ARG A 9 31.27 10.70 -8.90
C ARG A 9 30.99 10.09 -7.54
N ALA A 10 31.91 10.25 -6.58
CA ALA A 10 31.73 9.76 -5.22
C ALA A 10 30.54 10.41 -4.51
N ARG A 11 30.34 11.73 -4.70
CA ARG A 11 29.17 12.45 -4.14
C ARG A 11 27.86 11.97 -4.75
N ILE A 12 27.81 11.77 -6.07
CA ILE A 12 26.62 11.26 -6.75
C ILE A 12 26.29 9.85 -6.27
N ALA A 13 27.28 8.97 -6.17
CA ALA A 13 27.09 7.62 -5.64
C ALA A 13 26.55 7.65 -4.20
N ALA A 14 27.10 8.50 -3.33
CA ALA A 14 26.61 8.66 -1.96
C ALA A 14 25.15 9.17 -1.91
N LEU A 15 24.78 10.12 -2.77
CA LEU A 15 23.41 10.61 -2.87
C LEU A 15 22.44 9.51 -3.34
N ILE A 16 22.83 8.71 -4.33
CA ILE A 16 22.02 7.59 -4.81
C ILE A 16 21.83 6.55 -3.70
N ILE A 17 22.90 6.17 -3.00
CA ILE A 17 22.82 5.23 -1.88
C ILE A 17 21.89 5.75 -0.79
N ASN A 18 22.01 7.02 -0.42
CA ASN A 18 21.14 7.65 0.58
C ASN A 18 19.68 7.67 0.12
N ALA A 19 19.41 8.00 -1.15
CA ALA A 19 18.06 7.98 -1.69
C ALA A 19 17.46 6.55 -1.66
N LEU A 20 18.25 5.55 -2.04
CA LEU A 20 17.83 4.14 -1.99
C LEU A 20 17.54 3.69 -0.55
N LEU A 21 18.37 4.10 0.41
CA LEU A 21 18.14 3.80 1.83
C LEU A 21 16.85 4.44 2.33
N VAL A 22 16.61 5.72 2.00
CA VAL A 22 15.39 6.42 2.41
C VAL A 22 14.16 5.74 1.81
N VAL A 23 14.18 5.40 0.52
CA VAL A 23 13.06 4.70 -0.14
C VAL A 23 12.87 3.31 0.48
N GLY A 24 13.95 2.56 0.70
CA GLY A 24 13.90 1.22 1.30
C GLY A 24 13.31 1.24 2.70
N VAL A 25 13.81 2.13 3.57
CA VAL A 25 13.31 2.27 4.95
C VAL A 25 11.86 2.76 4.98
N SER A 26 11.52 3.75 4.16
CA SER A 26 10.14 4.27 4.09
C SER A 26 9.15 3.21 3.62
N SER A 27 9.53 2.43 2.61
CA SER A 27 8.71 1.33 2.11
C SER A 27 8.56 0.26 3.18
N PHE A 28 9.67 -0.15 3.81
CA PHE A 28 9.64 -1.12 4.91
C PHE A 28 8.70 -0.67 6.02
N ILE A 29 8.85 0.55 6.55
CA ILE A 29 8.00 1.08 7.62
C ILE A 29 6.52 1.14 7.21
N SER A 30 6.22 1.55 5.98
CA SER A 30 4.83 1.70 5.49
C SER A 30 4.08 0.36 5.43
N PHE A 31 4.79 -0.73 5.16
CA PHE A 31 4.21 -2.07 5.09
C PHE A 31 4.50 -2.91 6.34
N TRP A 32 5.33 -2.42 7.26
CA TRP A 32 5.66 -3.12 8.49
C TRP A 32 4.43 -3.22 9.38
N LYS A 33 4.04 -4.46 9.71
CA LYS A 33 2.84 -4.80 10.50
C LYS A 33 1.49 -4.47 9.81
N LEU A 34 1.49 -4.23 8.51
CA LEU A 34 0.23 -4.11 7.77
C LEU A 34 -0.52 -5.45 7.82
N GLY A 35 -1.69 -5.47 8.47
CA GLY A 35 -2.48 -6.68 8.67
C GLY A 35 -2.24 -7.44 9.98
N ASP A 36 -1.28 -7.04 10.82
CA ASP A 36 -1.04 -7.67 12.13
C ASP A 36 -2.06 -7.24 13.20
N PHE A 37 -2.70 -6.08 13.02
CA PHE A 37 -3.69 -5.58 13.96
C PHE A 37 -5.05 -6.16 13.63
N SER A 38 -5.74 -6.65 14.66
CA SER A 38 -7.15 -7.01 14.53
C SER A 38 -7.95 -5.78 14.12
N ILE A 39 -9.01 -5.99 13.32
CA ILE A 39 -9.94 -4.95 12.90
C ILE A 39 -10.55 -4.34 14.16
N THR A 40 -10.01 -3.20 14.57
CA THR A 40 -10.35 -2.55 15.84
C THR A 40 -11.41 -1.48 15.64
N PHE A 41 -11.56 -0.99 14.41
CA PHE A 41 -12.58 -0.02 14.05
C PHE A 41 -13.77 -0.70 13.37
N PHE A 42 -14.97 -0.37 13.86
CA PHE A 42 -16.22 -0.88 13.29
C PHE A 42 -16.36 -0.54 11.80
N ASP A 43 -15.94 0.66 11.40
CA ASP A 43 -15.98 1.11 10.01
C ASP A 43 -15.08 0.26 9.10
N GLU A 44 -13.91 -0.15 9.59
CA GLU A 44 -12.99 -1.01 8.83
C GLU A 44 -13.62 -2.40 8.60
N GLY A 45 -14.27 -2.96 9.62
CA GLY A 45 -14.98 -4.24 9.51
C GLY A 45 -16.18 -4.19 8.55
N GLN A 46 -16.94 -3.09 8.56
CA GLN A 46 -18.07 -2.92 7.64
C GLN A 46 -17.64 -2.84 6.17
N GLU A 47 -16.48 -2.25 5.90
CA GLU A 47 -15.97 -2.07 4.53
C GLU A 47 -15.22 -3.32 4.04
N LEU A 48 -14.66 -4.13 4.92
CA LEU A 48 -13.99 -5.39 4.57
C LEU A 48 -14.96 -6.50 4.17
N GLN A 49 -16.12 -6.59 4.80
CA GLN A 49 -17.09 -7.67 4.53
C GLN A 49 -17.55 -7.71 3.06
N PRO A 50 -17.95 -6.60 2.42
CA PRO A 50 -18.30 -6.60 1.01
C PRO A 50 -17.14 -7.03 0.10
N VAL A 51 -15.91 -6.63 0.44
CA VAL A 51 -14.71 -7.02 -0.33
C VAL A 51 -14.47 -8.53 -0.23
N GLN A 52 -14.65 -9.12 0.95
CA GLN A 52 -14.57 -10.57 1.15
C GLN A 52 -15.66 -11.30 0.35
N GLU A 53 -16.90 -10.81 0.38
CA GLU A 53 -18.00 -11.40 -0.39
C GLU A 53 -17.78 -11.32 -1.90
N VAL A 54 -17.24 -10.19 -2.40
CA VAL A 54 -16.86 -10.06 -3.81
C VAL A 54 -15.72 -11.03 -4.16
N HIS A 55 -14.71 -11.15 -3.29
CA HIS A 55 -13.59 -12.07 -3.51
C HIS A 55 -14.04 -13.54 -3.56
N HIS A 56 -14.96 -13.94 -2.68
CA HIS A 56 -15.48 -15.31 -2.63
C HIS A 56 -16.56 -15.60 -3.69
N GLY A 57 -17.41 -14.61 -3.99
CA GLY A 57 -18.55 -14.77 -4.90
C GLY A 57 -18.25 -14.43 -6.36
N GLY A 58 -17.14 -13.73 -6.65
CA GLY A 58 -16.73 -13.35 -8.00
C GLY A 58 -17.57 -12.25 -8.67
N SER A 59 -18.55 -11.67 -7.97
CA SER A 59 -19.39 -10.57 -8.48
C SER A 59 -18.76 -9.22 -8.16
N PHE A 60 -17.88 -8.73 -9.05
CA PHE A 60 -17.19 -7.44 -8.88
C PHE A 60 -18.04 -6.22 -9.25
N LEU A 61 -19.09 -6.41 -10.07
CA LEU A 61 -19.97 -5.33 -10.53
C LEU A 61 -20.99 -4.91 -9.47
N VAL A 62 -21.51 -5.89 -8.73
CA VAL A 62 -22.52 -5.67 -7.70
C VAL A 62 -21.99 -6.28 -6.41
N PRO A 63 -21.26 -5.50 -5.59
CA PRO A 63 -20.82 -5.97 -4.29
C PRO A 63 -22.03 -6.30 -3.42
N THR A 64 -21.89 -7.31 -2.58
CA THR A 64 -22.92 -7.72 -1.62
C THR A 64 -22.43 -7.58 -0.20
N LEU A 65 -23.36 -7.39 0.73
CA LEU A 65 -23.15 -7.49 2.16
C LEU A 65 -24.23 -8.39 2.74
N LYS A 66 -23.83 -9.51 3.30
CA LYS A 66 -24.69 -10.61 3.77
C LYS A 66 -25.65 -11.08 2.68
N GLY A 67 -25.17 -11.16 1.44
CA GLY A 67 -25.95 -11.59 0.27
C GLY A 67 -26.95 -10.55 -0.26
N LYS A 68 -26.98 -9.33 0.30
CA LYS A 68 -27.80 -8.22 -0.23
C LYS A 68 -26.91 -7.24 -1.00
N PRO A 69 -27.38 -6.63 -2.10
CA PRO A 69 -26.59 -5.63 -2.83
C PRO A 69 -26.16 -4.47 -1.92
N TYR A 70 -24.87 -4.10 -1.99
CA TYR A 70 -24.26 -3.05 -1.19
C TYR A 70 -23.90 -1.84 -2.06
N PHE A 71 -24.81 -0.87 -2.15
CA PHE A 71 -24.63 0.33 -3.00
C PHE A 71 -24.23 1.59 -2.23
N LYS A 72 -23.73 1.45 -0.99
CA LYS A 72 -23.30 2.60 -0.18
C LYS A 72 -22.08 3.31 -0.80
N LYS A 73 -21.23 2.57 -1.53
CA LYS A 73 -20.06 3.08 -2.24
C LYS A 73 -19.94 2.42 -3.62
N PRO A 74 -19.44 3.16 -4.63
CA PRO A 74 -19.14 2.57 -5.94
C PRO A 74 -17.94 1.61 -5.85
N PRO A 75 -17.93 0.52 -6.65
CA PRO A 75 -16.78 -0.37 -6.76
C PRO A 75 -15.67 0.31 -7.57
N LEU A 76 -14.70 0.91 -6.85
CA LEU A 76 -13.61 1.73 -7.40
C LEU A 76 -14.13 2.96 -8.21
N ARG A 77 -13.34 4.04 -8.24
CA ARG A 77 -13.56 5.17 -9.14
C ARG A 77 -12.35 5.29 -10.05
#